data_AF-A0A8S8ZY92-F1
#
_entry.id   AF-A0A8S8ZY92-F1
#
_cell.length_a   1.000
_cell.length_b   1.000
_cell.length_c   1.000
_cell.angle_alpha   90.00
_cell.angle_beta   90.00
_cell.angle_gamma   90.00
#
_symmetry.space_group_name_H-M   'P 1'
#
loop_
_entity.id
_entity.type
_entity.pdbx_description
1 polymer ?
#
loop_
_entity_poly.entity_id
_entity_poly.type
_entity_poly.pdbx_seq_one_letter_code
_entity_poly.pdbx_strand_id
1 'polypeptide(L)'
;MSNAFLVPQICALIELRGFGDIGEWNYFLRVELDAEGLAEYVLGPASAVPEPDKETAVPDAHKAWRLARARAMQILCSTLRRQDVIARLQSSGWDPNNMDPAYLYQLVWKVFGSHSYSRWCRIGKP
;
A
#
# COMPACT_ATOMS: atom_id res chain seq x y z
N MET A 1 -21.09 15.52 -30.33
CA MET A 1 -19.74 15.42 -29.76
C MET A 1 -19.88 14.74 -28.42
N SER A 2 -19.68 13.42 -28.38
CA SER A 2 -19.88 12.63 -27.17
C SER A 2 -18.64 12.77 -26.31
N ASN A 3 -18.75 13.48 -25.18
CA ASN A 3 -17.75 13.45 -24.12
C ASN A 3 -17.72 12.03 -23.55
N ALA A 4 -16.78 11.22 -24.04
CA ALA A 4 -16.37 10.01 -23.37
C ALA A 4 -15.74 10.44 -22.04
N PHE A 5 -16.55 10.50 -20.98
CA PHE A 5 -16.02 10.41 -19.63
C PHE A 5 -15.26 9.08 -19.57
N LEU A 6 -13.93 9.18 -19.68
CA LEU A 6 -13.03 8.12 -19.25
C LEU A 6 -13.33 7.92 -17.77
N VAL A 7 -14.24 7.00 -17.47
CA VAL A 7 -14.28 6.36 -16.16
C VAL A 7 -12.87 5.83 -15.98
N PRO A 8 -12.08 6.34 -15.00
CA PRO A 8 -10.80 5.75 -14.72
C PRO A 8 -11.06 4.26 -14.53
N GLN A 9 -10.51 3.43 -15.40
CA GLN A 9 -10.56 1.99 -15.19
C GLN A 9 -9.90 1.79 -13.83
N ILE A 10 -10.72 1.53 -12.81
CA ILE A 10 -10.28 1.00 -11.54
C ILE A 10 -9.60 -0.31 -11.93
N CYS A 11 -8.28 -0.28 -12.08
CA CYS A 11 -7.50 -1.47 -12.31
C CYS A 11 -7.75 -2.30 -11.06
N ALA A 12 -8.50 -3.41 -11.22
CA ALA A 12 -9.20 -4.06 -10.12
C ALA A 12 -8.32 -4.17 -8.86
N LEU A 13 -8.57 -3.31 -7.89
CA LEU A 13 -7.97 -3.40 -6.57
C LEU A 13 -8.39 -4.75 -6.01
N ILE A 14 -7.45 -5.66 -5.92
CA ILE A 14 -7.72 -6.97 -5.34
C ILE A 14 -7.52 -6.89 -3.83
N GLU A 15 -8.44 -7.49 -3.10
CA GLU A 15 -8.29 -7.65 -1.66
C GLU A 15 -7.21 -8.69 -1.37
N LEU A 16 -6.36 -8.41 -0.38
CA LEU A 16 -5.42 -9.39 0.15
C LEU A 16 -6.22 -10.49 0.85
N ARG A 17 -6.09 -11.74 0.42
CA ARG A 17 -6.75 -12.90 1.04
C ARG A 17 -5.82 -13.67 1.98
N GLY A 18 -4.50 -13.49 1.85
CA GLY A 18 -3.51 -14.00 2.79
C GLY A 18 -2.17 -14.28 2.12
N PHE A 19 -1.50 -15.35 2.54
CA PHE A 19 -0.17 -15.70 2.02
C PHE A 19 -0.17 -16.13 0.55
N GLY A 20 -1.30 -16.67 0.06
CA GLY A 20 -1.38 -17.27 -1.26
C GLY A 20 -1.37 -16.26 -2.41
N ASP A 21 -1.85 -15.03 -2.16
CA ASP A 21 -2.07 -14.00 -3.15
C ASP A 21 -1.27 -12.72 -2.89
N ILE A 22 -0.33 -12.72 -1.94
CA ILE A 22 0.49 -11.55 -1.61
C ILE A 22 1.28 -10.98 -2.81
N GLY A 23 1.70 -11.85 -3.74
CA GLY A 23 2.39 -11.43 -4.96
C GLY A 23 1.48 -10.71 -5.95
N GLU A 24 0.29 -11.26 -6.20
CA GLU A 24 -0.74 -10.63 -7.04
C GLU A 24 -1.22 -9.33 -6.40
N TRP A 25 -1.47 -9.34 -5.09
CA TRP A 25 -1.91 -8.17 -4.34
C TRP A 25 -0.91 -7.02 -4.48
N ASN A 26 0.37 -7.32 -4.31
CA ASN A 26 1.43 -6.32 -4.45
C ASN A 26 1.52 -5.78 -5.89
N TYR A 27 1.31 -6.64 -6.90
CA TYR A 27 1.29 -6.21 -8.30
C TYR A 27 0.16 -5.22 -8.58
N PHE A 28 -1.09 -5.56 -8.23
CA PHE A 28 -2.23 -4.68 -8.47
C PHE A 28 -2.20 -3.42 -7.60
N LEU A 29 -1.73 -3.53 -6.35
CA LEU A 29 -1.51 -2.36 -5.49
C LEU A 29 -0.51 -1.39 -6.13
N ARG A 30 0.61 -1.88 -6.68
CA ARG A 30 1.58 -1.02 -7.38
C ARG A 30 0.94 -0.34 -8.59
N VAL A 31 0.20 -1.07 -9.43
CA VAL A 31 -0.46 -0.51 -10.61
C VAL A 31 -1.40 0.64 -10.23
N GLU A 32 -2.22 0.47 -9.20
CA GLU A 32 -3.15 1.51 -8.74
C GLU A 32 -2.41 2.72 -8.17
N LEU A 33 -1.37 2.50 -7.36
CA LEU A 33 -0.58 3.58 -6.79
C LEU A 33 0.20 4.35 -7.85
N ASP A 34 0.75 3.67 -8.86
CA ASP A 34 1.44 4.30 -9.99
C ASP A 34 0.47 5.18 -10.80
N ALA A 35 -0.76 4.71 -11.01
CA ALA A 35 -1.80 5.48 -11.72
C ALA A 35 -2.18 6.78 -11.00
N GLU A 36 -2.09 6.81 -9.66
CA GLU A 36 -2.32 8.02 -8.85
C GLU A 36 -1.04 8.79 -8.51
N GLY A 37 0.15 8.33 -8.94
CA GLY A 37 1.43 8.95 -8.58
C GLY A 37 1.79 8.82 -7.09
N LEU A 38 1.29 7.78 -6.42
CA LEU A 38 1.39 7.57 -4.98
C LEU A 38 2.36 6.44 -4.59
N ALA A 39 2.95 5.73 -5.55
CA ALA A 39 3.76 4.56 -5.29
C ALA A 39 4.94 4.82 -4.33
N GLU A 40 5.59 5.98 -4.43
CA GLU A 40 6.71 6.32 -3.55
C GLU A 40 6.31 6.50 -2.08
N TYR A 41 5.07 6.92 -1.80
CA TYR A 41 4.56 7.05 -0.44
C TYR A 41 4.32 5.70 0.25
N VAL A 42 4.17 4.62 -0.51
CA VAL A 42 3.82 3.28 0.01
C VAL A 42 4.98 2.29 -0.14
N LEU A 43 5.54 2.22 -1.35
CA LEU A 43 6.53 1.22 -1.76
C LEU A 43 7.96 1.72 -1.64
N GLY A 44 8.15 3.04 -1.50
CA GLY A 44 9.46 3.63 -1.27
C GLY A 44 9.98 3.38 0.15
N PRO A 45 11.26 3.65 0.42
CA PRO A 45 11.73 3.79 1.80
C PRO A 45 10.91 4.88 2.53
N ALA A 46 10.81 4.80 3.87
CA ALA A 46 10.06 5.81 4.65
C ALA A 46 10.57 7.25 4.42
N SER A 47 11.83 7.40 3.98
CA SER A 47 12.46 8.68 3.61
C SER A 47 12.26 9.08 2.15
N ALA A 48 11.54 8.31 1.33
CA ALA A 48 11.38 8.57 -0.11
C ALA A 48 10.68 9.91 -0.37
N VAL A 49 9.59 10.16 0.39
CA VAL A 49 8.82 11.39 0.29
C VAL A 49 8.77 12.07 1.67
N PRO A 50 9.78 12.88 2.02
CA PRO A 50 9.88 13.48 3.35
C PRO A 50 8.70 14.43 3.61
N GLU A 51 8.33 14.58 4.88
CA GLU A 51 7.42 15.64 5.30
C GLU A 51 8.05 16.99 4.92
N PRO A 52 7.30 17.89 4.23
CA PRO A 52 7.79 19.23 3.96
C PRO A 52 8.15 19.93 5.27
N ASP A 53 9.20 20.72 5.27
CA ASP A 53 9.60 21.48 6.46
C ASP A 53 8.50 22.51 6.81
N LYS A 54 8.13 22.58 8.08
CA LYS A 54 7.06 23.46 8.59
C LYS A 54 7.44 24.93 8.54
N GLU A 55 8.72 25.25 8.55
CA GLU A 55 9.23 26.63 8.57
C GLU A 55 9.44 27.21 7.17
N THR A 56 9.73 26.35 6.19
CA THR A 56 10.12 26.77 4.84
C THR A 56 9.10 26.39 3.76
N ALA A 57 8.21 25.44 4.02
CA ALA A 57 7.23 25.02 3.03
C ALA A 57 6.03 25.97 2.99
N VAL A 58 5.60 26.28 1.77
CA VAL A 58 4.31 26.94 1.51
C VAL A 58 3.20 26.06 2.12
N PRO A 59 2.19 26.63 2.81
CA PRO A 59 1.10 25.86 3.44
C PRO A 59 0.42 24.85 2.51
N ASP A 60 0.36 25.15 1.21
CA ASP A 60 -0.19 24.26 0.18
C ASP A 60 0.63 22.98 -0.03
N ALA A 61 1.95 23.02 0.15
CA ALA A 61 2.82 21.85 0.03
C ALA A 61 2.58 20.86 1.18
N HIS A 62 2.42 21.37 2.41
CA HIS A 62 2.03 20.57 3.58
C HIS A 62 0.67 19.89 3.38
N LYS A 63 -0.30 20.67 2.89
CA LYS A 63 -1.65 20.17 2.61
C LYS A 63 -1.62 19.09 1.53
N ALA A 64 -0.89 19.30 0.44
CA ALA A 64 -0.75 18.34 -0.65
C ALA A 64 -0.08 17.03 -0.18
N TRP A 65 1.00 17.14 0.60
CA TRP A 65 1.68 15.96 1.16
C TRP A 65 0.78 15.14 2.09
N ARG A 66 0.03 15.80 2.98
CA ARG A 66 -0.94 15.14 3.86
C ARG A 66 -2.05 14.45 3.07
N LEU A 67 -2.54 15.09 2.01
CA LEU A 67 -3.61 14.55 1.17
C LEU A 67 -3.13 13.31 0.39
N ALA A 68 -1.93 13.36 -0.20
CA ALA A 68 -1.34 12.22 -0.90
C ALA A 68 -1.19 11.01 0.02
N ARG A 69 -0.69 11.20 1.25
CA ARG A 69 -0.58 10.13 2.25
C ARG A 69 -1.93 9.57 2.68
N ALA A 70 -2.91 10.44 2.91
CA ALA A 70 -4.27 10.00 3.25
C ALA A 70 -4.89 9.16 2.11
N ARG A 71 -4.66 9.57 0.85
CA ARG A 71 -5.14 8.84 -0.32
C ARG A 71 -4.44 7.49 -0.47
N ALA A 72 -3.12 7.45 -0.33
CA ALA A 72 -2.34 6.22 -0.35
C ALA A 72 -2.79 5.23 0.75
N MET A 73 -3.02 5.75 1.96
CA MET A 73 -3.57 4.96 3.07
C MET A 73 -4.97 4.44 2.78
N GLN A 74 -5.84 5.26 2.17
CA GLN A 74 -7.18 4.83 1.76
C GLN A 74 -7.12 3.67 0.76
N ILE A 75 -6.27 3.76 -0.26
CA ILE A 75 -6.07 2.69 -1.25
C ILE A 75 -5.58 1.43 -0.53
N LEU A 76 -4.53 1.53 0.28
CA LEU A 76 -3.97 0.41 0.99
C LEU A 76 -5.00 -0.28 1.90
N CYS A 77 -5.67 0.48 2.77
CA CYS A 77 -6.73 -0.02 3.64
C CYS A 77 -7.91 -0.62 2.87
N SER A 78 -8.21 -0.13 1.66
CA SER A 78 -9.28 -0.70 0.84
C SER A 78 -9.01 -2.14 0.41
N THR A 79 -7.74 -2.54 0.34
CA THR A 79 -7.32 -3.91 -0.01
C THR A 79 -7.19 -4.84 1.20
N LEU A 80 -7.22 -4.31 2.42
CA LEU A 80 -6.98 -5.06 3.67
C LEU A 80 -8.27 -5.33 4.46
N ARG A 81 -9.43 -5.33 3.81
CA ARG A 81 -10.75 -5.31 4.47
C ARG A 81 -11.17 -6.62 5.12
N ARG A 82 -10.52 -7.73 4.79
CA ARG A 82 -10.91 -9.04 5.32
C ARG A 82 -10.55 -9.15 6.81
N GLN A 83 -11.49 -9.66 7.61
CA GLN A 83 -11.35 -9.74 9.07
C GLN A 83 -10.17 -10.60 9.51
N ASP A 84 -9.89 -11.70 8.82
CA ASP A 84 -8.75 -12.58 9.07
C ASP A 84 -7.41 -11.86 8.85
N VAL A 85 -7.31 -11.05 7.79
CA VAL A 85 -6.15 -10.22 7.50
C VAL A 85 -5.98 -9.11 8.55
N ILE A 86 -7.06 -8.38 8.87
CA ILE A 86 -7.04 -7.32 9.89
C ILE A 86 -6.59 -7.88 11.24
N ALA A 87 -7.21 -8.96 11.70
CA ALA A 87 -6.89 -9.58 12.98
C ALA A 87 -5.41 -10.02 13.02
N ARG A 88 -4.89 -10.54 11.91
CA ARG A 88 -3.48 -10.95 11.80
C ARG A 88 -2.54 -9.74 11.86
N LEU A 89 -2.85 -8.66 11.14
CA LEU A 89 -2.06 -7.43 11.16
C LEU A 89 -2.06 -6.79 12.57
N GLN A 90 -3.22 -6.71 13.22
CA GLN A 90 -3.34 -6.23 14.61
C GLN A 90 -2.52 -7.07 15.58
N SER A 91 -2.60 -8.41 15.48
CA SER A 91 -1.77 -9.33 16.29
C SER A 91 -0.27 -9.18 16.03
N SER A 92 0.11 -8.60 14.88
CA SER A 92 1.50 -8.39 14.47
C SER A 92 2.00 -6.96 14.75
N GLY A 93 1.20 -6.13 15.43
CA GLY A 93 1.57 -4.77 15.84
C GLY A 93 1.03 -3.64 14.96
N TRP A 94 0.00 -3.88 14.14
CA TRP A 94 -0.65 -2.79 13.44
C TRP A 94 -1.39 -1.87 14.42
N ASP A 95 -0.97 -0.60 14.49
CA ASP A 95 -1.74 0.49 15.11
C ASP A 95 -2.64 1.16 14.05
N PRO A 96 -3.98 1.09 14.18
CA PRO A 96 -4.90 1.75 13.27
C PRO A 96 -4.77 3.29 13.23
N ASN A 97 -4.16 3.90 14.24
CA ASN A 97 -3.92 5.35 14.28
C ASN A 97 -2.63 5.75 13.56
N ASN A 98 -1.78 4.79 13.22
CA ASN A 98 -0.60 5.06 12.41
C ASN A 98 -1.02 5.29 10.95
N MET A 99 -1.00 6.56 10.54
CA MET A 99 -1.35 7.03 9.20
C MET A 99 -0.15 6.98 8.23
N ASP A 100 0.86 6.17 8.50
CA ASP A 100 1.98 5.94 7.60
C ASP A 100 1.74 4.78 6.63
N PRO A 101 1.45 5.06 5.34
CA PRO A 101 1.20 4.00 4.37
C PRO A 101 2.42 3.08 4.15
N ALA A 102 3.64 3.61 4.20
CA ALA A 102 4.86 2.81 4.06
C ALA A 102 5.02 1.81 5.21
N TYR A 103 4.80 2.26 6.46
CA TYR A 103 4.76 1.39 7.63
C TYR A 103 3.75 0.24 7.47
N LEU A 104 2.51 0.54 7.09
CA LEU A 104 1.47 -0.49 6.95
C LEU A 104 1.83 -1.49 5.84
N TYR A 105 2.34 -1.01 4.70
CA TYR A 105 2.81 -1.88 3.62
C TYR A 105 3.95 -2.81 4.08
N GLN A 106 4.95 -2.27 4.78
CA GLN A 106 6.05 -3.07 5.33
C GLN A 106 5.56 -4.13 6.32
N LEU A 107 4.57 -3.78 7.16
CA LEU A 107 3.96 -4.74 8.07
C LEU A 107 3.23 -5.85 7.32
N VAL A 108 2.45 -5.52 6.29
CA VAL A 108 1.79 -6.51 5.42
C VAL A 108 2.83 -7.45 4.82
N TRP A 109 3.94 -6.92 4.29
CA TRP A 109 5.00 -7.73 3.71
C TRP A 109 5.70 -8.62 4.74
N LYS A 110 5.96 -8.10 5.95
CA LYS A 110 6.52 -8.88 7.07
C LYS A 110 5.61 -10.06 7.43
N VAL A 111 4.31 -9.81 7.54
CA VAL A 111 3.32 -10.82 7.96
C VAL A 111 3.10 -11.86 6.87
N PHE A 112 2.83 -11.45 5.63
CA PHE A 112 2.38 -12.33 4.55
C PHE A 112 3.47 -12.68 3.52
N GLY A 113 4.47 -11.82 3.32
CA GLY A 113 5.55 -12.03 2.36
C GLY A 113 6.60 -13.06 2.80
N SER A 114 6.73 -13.30 4.11
CA SER A 114 7.72 -14.25 4.66
C SER A 114 7.51 -15.71 4.22
N HIS A 115 6.27 -16.11 3.90
CA HIS A 115 5.96 -17.46 3.41
C HIS A 115 6.23 -17.64 1.91
N SER A 116 6.38 -16.55 1.17
CA SER A 116 6.68 -16.56 -0.25
C SER A 116 8.09 -17.09 -0.49
N TYR A 117 9.07 -16.76 0.37
CA TYR A 117 10.44 -17.27 0.25
C TYR A 117 10.59 -18.75 0.63
N SER A 118 9.80 -19.25 1.58
CA SER A 118 9.93 -20.64 2.07
C SER A 118 9.40 -21.68 1.08
N ARG A 119 8.49 -21.29 0.17
CA ARG A 119 7.89 -22.21 -0.81
C ARG A 119 8.84 -22.49 -1.98
N TRP A 120 9.69 -21.53 -2.37
CA TRP A 120 10.71 -21.73 -3.40
C TRP A 120 11.90 -22.57 -2.89
N CYS A 121 12.27 -22.45 -1.61
CA CYS A 121 13.38 -23.22 -1.03
C CYS A 121 13.09 -24.72 -0.81
N ARG A 122 11.84 -25.19 -0.95
CA ARG A 122 11.50 -26.62 -0.83
C ARG A 122 11.38 -27.37 -2.16
N ILE A 123 11.32 -26.67 -3.29
CA ILE A 123 11.12 -27.28 -4.62
C ILE A 123 12.47 -27.48 -5.34
N GLY A 124 13.57 -26.92 -4.81
CA GLY A 124 14.91 -27.03 -5.37
C GLY A 124 15.89 -27.76 -4.46
N LYS A 125 15.77 -29.09 -4.35
CA LYS A 125 16.95 -29.94 -4.14
C LYS A 125 16.85 -31.12 -5.12
N PRO A 126 17.80 -31.24 -6.08
CA PRO A 126 18.00 -32.51 -6.78
C PRO A 126 18.45 -33.60 -5.80
#